data_AF-A0A7S1UZV1-F1
#
_entry.id   AF-A0A7S1UZV1-F1
#
_cell.length_a   1.000
_cell.length_b   1.000
_cell.length_c   1.000
_cell.angle_alpha   90.00
_cell.angle_beta   90.00
_cell.angle_gamma   90.00
#
_symmetry.space_group_name_H-M   'P 1'
#
loop_
_entity.id
_entity.type
_entity.pdbx_description
1 polymer ?
#
loop_
_entity_poly.entity_id
_entity_poly.type
_entity_poly.pdbx_seq_one_letter_code
_entity_poly.pdbx_strand_id
1 'polypeptide(L)'
;LTGMADAGTAAIFPKLPLGILRQSTLAGAIIESFLGTGTLEIPPGAEQQMIGQGIGLHPFAIAGFMSLIVNALALLPVGVTDGGRISQAIFGRKGKSVVGAITLLTLLIAGVSGDDLFLVYFLFVTVCQQGTEIPMRNDVDDISFVRVLAGTASVIGAVLVLFPIQ
;
A
#
# COMPACT_ATOMS: atom_id res chain seq x y z
N LEU A 1 -6.45 -19.95 8.99
CA LEU A 1 -5.43 -19.81 10.06
C LEU A 1 -5.98 -19.01 11.23
N THR A 2 -6.34 -17.74 11.07
CA THR A 2 -6.98 -16.97 12.15
C THR A 2 -8.41 -17.44 12.44
N GLY A 3 -9.28 -17.52 11.43
CA GLY A 3 -10.67 -18.00 11.60
C GLY A 3 -10.84 -19.50 11.85
N MET A 4 -9.73 -20.25 11.94
CA MET A 4 -9.71 -21.71 12.19
C MET A 4 -9.06 -22.06 13.54
N ALA A 5 -8.57 -21.05 14.27
CA ALA A 5 -7.92 -21.25 15.57
C ALA A 5 -8.96 -21.48 16.66
N ASP A 6 -8.66 -22.34 17.63
CA ASP A 6 -9.50 -22.50 18.81
C ASP A 6 -9.46 -21.25 19.70
N ALA A 7 -10.43 -21.11 20.61
CA ALA A 7 -10.52 -19.96 21.49
C ALA A 7 -9.30 -19.79 22.40
N GLY A 8 -8.62 -20.89 22.78
CA GLY A 8 -7.40 -20.86 23.58
C GLY A 8 -6.20 -20.29 22.81
N THR A 9 -6.02 -20.68 21.55
CA THR A 9 -4.92 -20.21 20.69
C THR A 9 -5.17 -18.78 20.21
N ALA A 10 -6.42 -18.43 19.90
CA ALA A 10 -6.78 -17.08 19.48
C ALA A 10 -6.50 -16.03 20.57
N ALA A 11 -6.56 -16.43 21.85
CA ALA A 11 -6.24 -15.54 22.98
C ALA A 11 -4.75 -15.15 23.04
N ILE A 12 -3.86 -15.94 22.44
CA ILE A 12 -2.40 -15.73 22.44
C ILE A 12 -1.98 -14.85 21.24
N PHE A 13 -2.85 -14.63 20.26
CA PHE A 13 -2.50 -13.88 19.07
C PHE A 13 -2.19 -12.41 19.35
N PRO A 14 -1.17 -11.85 18.67
CA PRO A 14 -0.91 -10.42 18.72
C PRO A 14 -2.11 -9.65 18.19
N LYS A 15 -2.53 -8.63 18.95
CA LYS A 15 -3.67 -7.79 18.61
C LYS A 15 -3.20 -6.58 17.81
N LEU A 16 -3.73 -6.41 16.61
CA LEU A 16 -3.48 -5.23 15.79
C LEU A 16 -4.62 -4.22 15.94
N PRO A 17 -4.32 -2.94 16.18
CA PRO A 17 -5.33 -1.89 16.23
C PRO A 17 -6.17 -1.84 14.95
N LEU A 18 -7.49 -1.73 15.12
CA LEU A 18 -8.43 -1.61 13.99
C LEU A 18 -8.11 -0.43 13.08
N GLY A 19 -7.62 0.69 13.64
CA GLY A 19 -7.24 1.88 12.86
C GLY A 19 -6.18 1.58 11.81
N ILE A 20 -5.20 0.72 12.11
CA ILE A 20 -4.15 0.35 11.14
C ILE A 20 -4.73 -0.53 10.03
N LEU A 21 -5.60 -1.48 10.38
CA LEU A 21 -6.20 -2.39 9.41
C LEU A 21 -7.14 -1.65 8.43
N ARG A 22 -7.85 -0.62 8.90
CA ARG A 22 -8.78 0.18 8.10
C ARG A 22 -8.10 1.13 7.12
N GLN A 23 -6.85 1.51 7.35
CA GLN A 23 -6.09 2.37 6.44
C GLN A 23 -5.89 1.75 5.04
N SER A 24 -6.08 0.43 4.89
CA SER A 24 -5.99 -0.28 3.62
C SER A 24 -7.35 -0.85 3.20
N THR A 25 -7.87 -0.48 2.02
CA THR A 25 -9.13 -1.10 1.52
C THR A 25 -8.93 -2.55 1.18
N LEU A 26 -7.90 -2.86 0.40
CA LEU A 26 -7.72 -4.20 -0.12
C LEU A 26 -7.32 -5.16 0.99
N ALA A 27 -6.41 -4.77 1.87
CA ALA A 27 -6.00 -5.64 2.97
C ALA A 27 -7.10 -5.78 4.03
N GLY A 28 -7.87 -4.72 4.31
CA GLY A 28 -9.07 -4.77 5.13
C GLY A 28 -10.11 -5.74 4.55
N ALA A 29 -10.46 -5.59 3.27
CA ALA A 29 -11.42 -6.46 2.59
C ALA A 29 -10.98 -7.93 2.57
N ILE A 30 -9.68 -8.22 2.42
CA ILE A 30 -9.16 -9.58 2.55
C ILE A 30 -9.41 -10.12 3.96
N ILE A 31 -9.10 -9.35 5.01
CA ILE A 31 -9.32 -9.78 6.40
C ILE A 31 -10.81 -10.06 6.63
N GLU A 32 -11.69 -9.16 6.20
CA GLU A 32 -13.14 -9.34 6.31
C GLU A 32 -13.64 -10.56 5.53
N SER A 33 -13.07 -10.86 4.36
CA SER A 33 -13.46 -12.04 3.59
C SER A 33 -13.22 -13.36 4.33
N PHE A 34 -12.25 -13.39 5.26
CA PHE A 34 -11.93 -14.58 6.06
C PHE A 34 -12.51 -14.56 7.47
N LEU A 35 -12.68 -13.38 8.09
CA LEU A 35 -13.19 -13.24 9.47
C LEU A 35 -14.69 -12.93 9.53
N GLY A 36 -15.28 -12.48 8.42
CA GLY A 36 -16.66 -12.01 8.33
C GLY A 36 -16.73 -10.53 7.94
N THR A 37 -17.64 -10.20 7.02
CA THR A 37 -17.96 -8.82 6.64
C THR A 37 -18.51 -8.04 7.84
N GLY A 38 -18.00 -6.82 8.06
CA GLY A 38 -18.39 -5.97 9.18
C GLY A 38 -17.53 -6.14 10.45
N THR A 39 -16.47 -6.97 10.38
CA THR A 39 -15.53 -7.14 11.51
C THR A 39 -14.61 -5.95 11.72
N LEU A 40 -14.40 -5.13 10.68
CA LEU A 40 -13.61 -3.91 10.76
C LEU A 40 -14.47 -2.63 10.86
N GLU A 41 -15.80 -2.77 10.84
CA GLU A 41 -16.72 -1.63 10.96
C GLU A 41 -16.77 -1.12 12.41
N ILE A 42 -16.64 0.20 12.56
CA ILE A 42 -16.81 0.88 13.85
C ILE A 42 -18.16 1.60 13.82
N PRO A 43 -19.09 1.29 14.73
CA PRO A 43 -20.35 2.02 14.83
C PRO A 43 -20.12 3.53 15.02
N PRO A 44 -20.89 4.40 14.34
CA PRO A 44 -20.74 5.85 14.48
C PRO A 44 -20.99 6.27 15.93
N GLY A 45 -20.01 6.97 16.53
CA GLY A 45 -20.05 7.41 17.94
C GLY A 45 -19.24 6.56 18.93
N ALA A 46 -18.68 5.42 18.51
CA ALA A 46 -17.78 4.59 19.35
C ALA A 46 -16.29 4.79 19.04
N GLU A 47 -15.92 5.74 18.17
CA GLU A 47 -14.55 5.94 17.68
C GLU A 47 -13.53 6.11 18.82
N GLN A 48 -13.87 6.90 19.85
CA GLN A 48 -13.02 7.10 21.03
C GLN A 48 -12.89 5.86 21.94
N GLN A 49 -13.86 4.95 21.93
CA GLN A 49 -13.83 3.71 22.74
C GLN A 49 -13.12 2.56 22.01
N MET A 50 -12.97 2.63 20.70
CA MET A 50 -12.29 1.63 19.88
C MET A 50 -10.79 1.92 19.69
N ILE A 51 -10.28 3.04 20.23
CA ILE A 51 -8.84 3.36 20.27
C ILE A 51 -8.16 2.36 21.22
N GLY A 52 -7.71 1.23 20.67
CA GLY A 52 -7.11 0.13 21.44
C GLY A 52 -7.88 -1.19 21.36
N GLN A 53 -9.07 -1.21 20.74
CA GLN A 53 -9.62 -2.49 20.27
C GLN A 53 -8.78 -2.98 19.10
N GLY A 54 -8.17 -4.14 19.29
CA GLY A 54 -7.37 -4.79 18.27
C GLY A 54 -7.88 -6.20 17.98
N ILE A 55 -7.84 -6.57 16.71
CA ILE A 55 -8.16 -7.92 16.29
C ILE A 55 -6.91 -8.79 16.47
N GLY A 56 -7.08 -9.91 17.17
CA GLY A 56 -6.06 -10.95 17.26
C GLY A 56 -5.87 -11.59 15.89
N LEU A 57 -4.72 -11.38 15.27
CA LEU A 57 -4.40 -11.95 13.97
C LEU A 57 -3.24 -12.94 14.10
N HIS A 58 -3.31 -14.03 13.33
CA HIS A 58 -2.20 -14.96 13.24
C HIS A 58 -0.94 -14.22 12.75
N PRO A 59 0.27 -14.47 13.30
CA PRO A 59 1.48 -13.75 12.91
C PRO A 59 1.77 -13.73 11.40
N PHE A 60 1.48 -14.82 10.68
CA PHE A 60 1.56 -14.85 9.22
C PHE A 60 0.58 -13.91 8.50
N ALA A 61 -0.62 -13.68 9.04
CA ALA A 61 -1.56 -12.70 8.49
C ALA A 61 -1.02 -11.27 8.66
N ILE A 62 -0.38 -10.98 9.80
CA ILE A 62 0.29 -9.71 10.04
C ILE A 62 1.46 -9.51 9.08
N ALA A 63 2.30 -10.53 8.91
CA ALA A 63 3.42 -10.48 7.96
C ALA A 63 2.91 -10.22 6.53
N GLY A 64 1.86 -10.91 6.11
CA GLY A 64 1.22 -10.69 4.80
C GLY A 64 0.68 -9.27 4.63
N PHE A 65 -0.03 -8.74 5.64
CA PHE A 65 -0.53 -7.36 5.64
C PHE A 65 0.61 -6.35 5.48
N MET A 66 1.68 -6.48 6.26
CA MET A 66 2.85 -5.59 6.17
C MET A 66 3.55 -5.71 4.81
N SER A 67 3.70 -6.92 4.27
CA SER A 67 4.28 -7.14 2.94
C SER A 67 3.45 -6.50 1.83
N LEU A 68 2.12 -6.52 1.93
CA LEU A 68 1.24 -5.84 0.97
C LEU A 68 1.51 -4.33 0.96
N ILE A 69 1.60 -3.69 2.14
CA ILE A 69 1.88 -2.26 2.25
C ILE A 69 3.26 -1.92 1.67
N VAL A 70 4.29 -2.67 2.05
CA VAL A 70 5.67 -2.43 1.56
C VAL A 70 5.75 -2.56 0.04
N ASN A 71 5.13 -3.60 -0.55
CA ASN A 71 5.09 -3.74 -2.00
C ASN A 71 4.26 -2.65 -2.67
N ALA A 72 3.15 -2.24 -2.08
CA ALA A 72 2.33 -1.16 -2.62
C ALA A 72 3.10 0.17 -2.66
N LEU A 73 3.86 0.50 -1.61
CA LEU A 73 4.75 1.66 -1.60
C LEU A 73 5.81 1.57 -2.72
N ALA A 74 6.44 0.40 -2.89
CA ALA A 74 7.45 0.19 -3.93
C ALA A 74 6.88 0.31 -5.37
N LEU A 75 5.59 0.03 -5.56
CA LEU A 75 4.89 0.17 -6.83
C LEU A 75 4.42 1.60 -7.14
N LEU A 76 4.58 2.56 -6.22
CA LEU A 76 4.29 3.96 -6.51
C LEU A 76 5.24 4.51 -7.59
N PRO A 77 4.74 5.28 -8.57
CA PRO A 77 5.53 5.69 -9.74
C PRO A 77 6.49 6.85 -9.44
N VAL A 78 7.52 6.62 -8.62
CA VAL A 78 8.44 7.64 -8.10
C VAL A 78 9.90 7.17 -8.19
N GLY A 79 10.86 8.10 -8.37
CA GLY A 79 12.29 7.80 -8.24
C GLY A 79 12.78 6.57 -9.01
N VAL A 80 13.64 5.76 -8.38
CA VAL A 80 14.15 4.47 -8.89
C VAL A 80 13.44 3.26 -8.29
N THR A 81 12.20 3.45 -7.81
CA THR A 81 11.37 2.34 -7.32
C THR A 81 10.87 1.48 -8.49
N ASP A 82 10.32 0.31 -8.18
CA ASP A 82 9.74 -0.57 -9.20
C ASP A 82 8.57 0.12 -9.93
N GLY A 83 7.74 0.88 -9.22
CA GLY A 83 6.73 1.75 -9.84
C GLY A 83 7.33 2.83 -10.74
N GLY A 84 8.45 3.44 -10.33
CA GLY A 84 9.17 4.42 -11.15
C GLY A 84 9.72 3.82 -12.44
N ARG A 85 10.16 2.55 -12.42
CA ARG A 85 10.61 1.80 -13.60
C ARG A 85 9.45 1.42 -14.51
N ILE A 86 8.32 1.00 -13.94
CA ILE A 86 7.08 0.76 -14.70
C ILE A 86 6.63 2.05 -15.41
N SER A 87 6.62 3.17 -14.69
CA SER A 87 6.28 4.49 -15.26
C SER A 87 7.23 4.90 -16.39
N GLN A 88 8.54 4.63 -16.25
CA GLN A 88 9.51 4.86 -17.32
C GLN A 88 9.21 4.03 -18.57
N ALA A 89 8.86 2.76 -18.40
CA ALA A 89 8.58 1.86 -19.51
C ALA A 89 7.29 2.25 -20.27
N ILE A 90 6.30 2.81 -19.57
CA ILE A 90 5.00 3.19 -20.16
C ILE A 90 5.05 4.60 -20.77
N PHE A 91 5.60 5.58 -20.05
CA PHE A 91 5.53 7.00 -20.43
C PHE A 91 6.86 7.59 -20.92
N GLY A 92 7.91 6.76 -20.98
CA GLY A 92 9.26 7.20 -21.29
C GLY A 92 9.87 8.08 -20.20
N ARG A 93 11.07 8.61 -20.47
CA ARG A 93 11.85 9.36 -19.47
C ARG A 93 11.22 10.69 -19.07
N LYS A 94 10.63 11.43 -20.01
CA LYS A 94 9.94 12.70 -19.71
C LYS A 94 8.65 12.45 -18.91
N GLY A 95 7.88 11.44 -19.30
CA GLY A 95 6.65 11.06 -18.59
C GLY A 95 6.92 10.57 -17.17
N LYS A 96 7.96 9.76 -16.96
CA LYS A 96 8.42 9.33 -15.63
C LYS A 96 8.63 10.52 -14.69
N SER A 97 9.32 11.56 -15.15
CA SER A 97 9.60 12.73 -14.33
C SER A 97 8.33 13.47 -13.93
N VAL A 98 7.37 13.62 -14.85
CA VAL A 98 6.08 14.29 -14.57
C VAL A 98 5.24 13.47 -13.59
N VAL A 99 5.06 12.17 -13.86
CA VAL A 99 4.26 11.27 -12.99
C VAL A 99 4.91 11.15 -11.60
N GLY A 100 6.23 11.05 -11.53
CA GLY A 100 6.97 11.03 -10.27
C GLY A 100 6.83 12.31 -9.46
N ALA A 101 6.88 13.47 -10.12
CA ALA A 101 6.65 14.75 -9.46
C ALA A 101 5.22 14.88 -8.91
N ILE A 102 4.22 14.46 -9.69
CA ILE A 102 2.81 14.45 -9.24
C ILE A 102 2.66 13.52 -8.03
N THR A 103 3.24 12.31 -8.08
CA THR A 103 3.12 11.34 -6.99
C THR A 103 3.82 11.82 -5.71
N LEU A 104 4.99 12.43 -5.84
CA LEU A 104 5.69 13.06 -4.70
C LEU A 104 4.87 14.20 -4.10
N LEU A 105 4.24 15.03 -4.92
CA LEU A 105 3.36 16.09 -4.45
C LEU A 105 2.13 15.52 -3.72
N THR A 106 1.50 14.48 -4.27
CA THR A 106 0.39 13.78 -3.62
C THR A 106 0.80 13.18 -2.28
N LEU A 107 1.95 12.51 -2.21
CA LEU A 107 2.50 11.95 -0.96
C LEU A 107 2.78 13.04 0.08
N LEU A 108 3.31 14.18 -0.34
CA LEU A 108 3.56 15.32 0.56
C LEU A 108 2.26 15.90 1.10
N ILE A 109 1.26 16.12 0.24
CA ILE A 109 -0.05 16.64 0.65
C ILE A 109 -0.72 15.66 1.62
N ALA A 110 -0.74 14.37 1.30
CA ALA A 110 -1.32 13.34 2.16
C ALA A 110 -0.57 13.25 3.50
N GLY A 111 0.76 13.28 3.47
CA GLY A 111 1.58 13.27 4.67
C GLY A 111 1.36 14.47 5.60
N VAL A 112 1.27 15.68 5.05
CA VAL A 112 0.99 16.91 5.82
C VAL A 112 -0.46 16.93 6.35
N SER A 113 -1.37 16.20 5.70
CA SER A 113 -2.77 16.08 6.14
C SER A 113 -2.96 15.17 7.35
N GLY A 114 -1.91 14.46 7.81
CA GLY A 114 -1.93 13.65 9.03
C GLY A 114 -1.48 12.20 8.87
N ASP A 115 -1.14 11.76 7.65
CA ASP A 115 -0.68 10.38 7.39
C ASP A 115 0.85 10.27 7.52
N ASP A 116 1.33 9.93 8.72
CA ASP A 116 2.76 9.77 9.01
C ASP A 116 3.47 8.80 8.04
N LEU A 117 2.78 7.74 7.60
CA LEU A 117 3.33 6.76 6.65
C LEU A 117 3.73 7.40 5.32
N PHE A 118 2.88 8.27 4.77
CA PHE A 118 3.16 8.94 3.49
C PHE A 118 4.25 10.00 3.64
N LEU A 119 4.31 10.68 4.78
CA LEU A 119 5.37 11.65 5.07
C LEU A 119 6.73 10.96 5.20
N VAL A 120 6.80 9.86 5.96
CA VAL A 120 8.03 9.07 6.10
C VAL A 120 8.45 8.50 4.75
N TYR A 121 7.51 7.97 3.96
CA TYR A 121 7.83 7.45 2.64
C TYR A 121 8.27 8.55 1.66
N PHE A 122 7.66 9.73 1.70
CA PHE A 122 8.09 10.90 0.95
C PHE A 122 9.55 11.27 1.29
N LEU A 123 9.90 11.31 2.58
CA LEU A 123 11.26 11.59 3.02
C LEU A 123 12.23 10.49 2.56
N PHE A 124 11.83 9.22 2.69
CA PHE A 124 12.63 8.09 2.22
C PHE A 124 12.91 8.17 0.72
N VAL A 125 11.90 8.46 -0.10
CA VAL A 125 12.08 8.58 -1.56
C VAL A 125 12.97 9.78 -1.89
N THR A 126 12.74 10.92 -1.26
CA THR A 126 13.52 12.13 -1.54
C THR A 126 14.96 12.04 -1.01
N VAL A 127 15.28 11.19 -0.03
CA VAL A 127 16.67 11.04 0.44
C VAL A 127 17.37 9.86 -0.25
N CYS A 128 16.70 8.72 -0.37
CA CYS A 128 17.33 7.46 -0.78
C CYS A 128 17.12 7.12 -2.26
N GLN A 129 16.08 7.66 -2.91
CA GLN A 129 15.67 7.23 -4.27
C GLN A 129 15.93 8.30 -5.34
N GLN A 130 16.70 9.35 -5.03
CA GLN A 130 17.15 10.36 -6.00
C GLN A 130 18.25 9.78 -6.90
N GLY A 131 17.86 8.98 -7.89
CA GLY A 131 18.75 8.38 -8.86
C GLY A 131 18.24 8.53 -10.28
N THR A 132 19.16 8.67 -11.23
CA THR A 132 18.83 8.46 -12.64
C THR A 132 18.91 6.95 -12.91
N GLU A 133 17.84 6.37 -13.44
CA GLU A 133 17.85 4.95 -13.79
C GLU A 133 18.86 4.69 -14.93
N ILE A 134 19.56 3.56 -14.83
CA ILE A 134 20.49 3.08 -15.85
C ILE A 134 19.68 2.80 -17.12
N PRO A 135 20.12 3.27 -18.31
CA PRO A 135 19.39 3.03 -19.55
C PRO A 135 19.23 1.53 -19.79
N MET A 136 18.00 1.10 -20.01
CA MET A 136 17.69 -0.30 -20.28
C MET A 136 17.68 -0.54 -21.78
N ARG A 137 18.06 -1.75 -22.23
CA ARG A 137 17.99 -2.10 -23.66
C ARG A 137 16.59 -1.90 -24.25
N ASN A 138 15.57 -2.18 -23.44
CA ASN A 138 14.17 -2.07 -23.82
C ASN A 138 13.64 -0.61 -23.79
N ASP A 139 14.48 0.40 -23.52
CA ASP A 139 14.07 1.81 -23.63
C ASP A 139 13.88 2.25 -25.11
N VAL A 140 14.40 1.47 -26.06
CA VAL A 140 14.30 1.72 -27.51
C VAL A 140 13.17 0.91 -28.17
N ASP A 141 12.71 -0.15 -27.50
CA ASP A 141 11.66 -1.03 -28.01
C ASP A 141 10.27 -0.54 -27.59
N ASP A 142 9.28 -0.70 -28.47
CA ASP A 142 7.90 -0.38 -28.15
C ASP A 142 7.35 -1.30 -27.04
N ILE A 143 6.53 -0.73 -26.16
CA ILE A 143 5.89 -1.48 -25.08
C ILE A 143 4.68 -2.26 -25.60
N SER A 144 4.61 -3.55 -25.25
CA SER A 144 3.46 -4.37 -25.58
C SER A 144 2.24 -4.03 -24.73
N PHE A 145 1.04 -4.15 -25.30
CA PHE A 145 -0.22 -3.85 -24.61
C PHE A 145 -0.38 -4.59 -23.27
N VAL A 146 0.02 -5.87 -23.22
CA VAL A 146 -0.05 -6.69 -22.00
C VAL A 146 0.83 -6.11 -20.88
N ARG A 147 2.00 -5.53 -21.22
CA ARG A 147 2.89 -4.89 -20.25
C ARG A 147 2.31 -3.59 -19.70
N VAL A 148 1.66 -2.80 -20.56
CA VAL A 148 0.94 -1.60 -20.12
C VAL A 148 -0.18 -2.00 -19.15
N LEU A 149 -1.00 -2.98 -19.54
CA LEU A 149 -2.11 -3.45 -18.71
C LEU A 149 -1.63 -3.97 -17.34
N ALA A 150 -0.59 -4.81 -17.31
CA ALA A 150 -0.01 -5.34 -16.07
C ALA A 150 0.59 -4.23 -15.19
N GLY A 151 1.29 -3.25 -15.79
CA GLY A 151 1.82 -2.11 -15.07
C GLY A 151 0.72 -1.24 -14.45
N THR A 152 -0.31 -0.92 -15.23
CA THR A 152 -1.48 -0.17 -14.73
C THR A 152 -2.23 -0.93 -13.63
N ALA A 153 -2.47 -2.23 -13.80
CA ALA A 153 -3.11 -3.06 -12.78
C ALA A 153 -2.31 -3.09 -11.47
N SER A 154 -0.98 -3.13 -11.55
CA SER A 154 -0.10 -3.10 -10.36
C SER A 154 -0.20 -1.78 -9.60
N VAL A 155 -0.25 -0.65 -10.31
CA VAL A 155 -0.45 0.67 -9.70
C VAL A 155 -1.83 0.79 -9.07
N ILE A 156 -2.89 0.28 -9.74
CA ILE A 156 -4.24 0.25 -9.17
C ILE A 156 -4.26 -0.58 -7.88
N GLY A 157 -3.67 -1.77 -7.87
CA GLY A 157 -3.56 -2.60 -6.68
C GLY A 157 -2.82 -1.88 -5.54
N ALA A 158 -1.73 -1.18 -5.84
CA ALA A 158 -1.01 -0.38 -4.86
C ALA A 158 -1.87 0.74 -4.26
N VAL A 159 -2.63 1.46 -5.09
CA VAL A 159 -3.54 2.53 -4.62
C VAL A 159 -4.64 1.95 -3.72
N LEU A 160 -5.23 0.82 -4.07
CA LEU A 160 -6.24 0.15 -3.23
C LEU A 160 -5.65 -0.30 -1.88
N VAL A 161 -4.39 -0.74 -1.86
CA VAL A 161 -3.73 -1.11 -0.61
C VAL A 161 -3.45 0.12 0.25
N LEU A 162 -3.07 1.25 -0.33
CA LEU A 162 -2.61 2.42 0.44
C LEU A 162 -3.71 3.40 0.83
N PHE A 163 -4.77 3.53 0.02
CA PHE A 163 -5.83 4.50 0.26
C PHE A 163 -7.09 3.82 0.80
N PRO A 164 -7.62 4.26 1.95
CA PRO A 164 -8.91 3.84 2.45
C PRO A 164 -10.04 4.50 1.63
N ILE A 165 -10.96 3.69 1.10
CA ILE A 165 -12.19 4.07 0.38
C ILE A 165 -13.43 3.69 1.22
N GLN A 166 -13.23 2.95 2.31
CA GLN A 166 -14.25 2.40 3.21
C GLN A 166 -14.50 3.29 4.44
#